data_AF-A0A6B3MIR4-F1
#
_entry.id   AF-A0A6B3MIR4-F1
#
_cell.length_a   1.000
_cell.length_b   1.000
_cell.length_c   1.000
_cell.angle_alpha   90.00
_cell.angle_beta   90.00
_cell.angle_gamma   90.00
#
_symmetry.space_group_name_H-M   'P 1'
#
loop_
_entity.id
_entity.type
_entity.pdbx_description
1 polymer ?
#
loop_
_entity_poly.entity_id
_entity_poly.type
_entity_poly.pdbx_seq_one_letter_code
_entity_poly.pdbx_strand_id
1 'polypeptide(L)'
;MTPPIDHDAIFKELLSTFFLDFLKLFVPQVLEYAEPSEFSLEPTETVREVFSPIGQGKKKVADVVARLSFRDEEACFLIHLESQSSAYSQEDFRWRMFHYFARLHEKFRLPVYPIALFTFDEPFTEQENKYVVSFPDRQVLDFSFVSIQLNRLNWRDFLEYDNPVALALMAKMRMAPSERAQVKAECLRLLVTLKLDREKMAFIFGFIGTYLPLNEEEEEQFQQTLEHMDLGTKELVMEFVTDWQEKGREQGLQEGLQEGLKQGQIVKGQEDILRILEVRFEDIPPELRKLVSKINDLEVLGTLLTQAVTTQSLEAFTSAVSQHVSKETEEVENSEQSSGDD
;
A
#
# COMPACT_ATOMS: atom_id res chain seq x y z
N MET A 1 5.48 -3.80 18.57
CA MET A 1 5.04 -4.39 17.29
C MET A 1 5.08 -3.28 16.27
N THR A 2 5.92 -3.39 15.25
CA THR A 2 5.93 -2.47 14.10
C THR A 2 4.56 -2.58 13.41
N PRO A 3 3.92 -1.47 13.02
CA PRO A 3 2.65 -1.54 12.30
C PRO A 3 2.84 -2.34 10.99
N PRO A 4 1.82 -3.11 10.56
CA PRO A 4 1.90 -3.85 9.31
C PRO A 4 2.16 -2.88 8.15
N ILE A 5 3.12 -3.22 7.30
CA ILE A 5 3.45 -2.42 6.11
C ILE A 5 2.26 -2.51 5.16
N ASP A 6 1.68 -1.37 4.80
CA ASP A 6 0.65 -1.28 3.76
C ASP A 6 1.32 -1.38 2.38
N HIS A 7 1.61 -2.61 1.96
CA HIS A 7 2.26 -2.89 0.68
C HIS A 7 1.49 -2.32 -0.51
N ASP A 8 0.17 -2.39 -0.42
CA ASP A 8 -0.75 -1.94 -1.45
C ASP A 8 -0.68 -0.43 -1.64
N ALA A 9 -0.66 0.34 -0.55
CA ALA A 9 -0.50 1.79 -0.61
C ALA A 9 0.84 2.20 -1.22
N ILE A 10 1.95 1.57 -0.82
CA ILE A 10 3.29 1.91 -1.30
C ILE A 10 3.42 1.62 -2.81
N PHE A 11 2.96 0.46 -3.28
CA PHE A 11 2.98 0.14 -4.72
C PHE A 11 2.04 1.04 -5.52
N LYS A 12 0.86 1.37 -4.98
CA LYS A 12 -0.06 2.30 -5.62
C LYS A 12 0.57 3.68 -5.79
N GLU A 13 1.29 4.17 -4.79
CA GLU A 13 2.02 5.44 -4.86
C GLU A 13 3.16 5.38 -5.89
N LEU A 14 3.92 4.29 -5.95
CA LEU A 14 4.97 4.09 -6.96
C LEU A 14 4.38 4.16 -8.37
N LEU A 15 3.32 3.39 -8.63
CA LEU A 15 2.67 3.36 -9.94
C LEU A 15 2.01 4.68 -10.29
N SER A 16 1.42 5.37 -9.32
CA SER A 16 0.77 6.68 -9.56
C SER A 16 1.81 7.76 -9.88
N THR A 17 2.92 7.78 -9.15
CA THR A 17 3.97 8.80 -9.29
C THR A 17 4.81 8.61 -10.54
N PHE A 18 5.08 7.35 -10.91
CA PHE A 18 5.98 6.99 -12.01
C PHE A 18 5.28 6.20 -13.11
N PHE A 19 3.99 6.44 -13.32
CA PHE A 19 3.16 5.69 -14.28
C PHE A 19 3.76 5.60 -15.68
N LEU A 20 4.22 6.73 -16.23
CA LEU A 20 4.84 6.75 -17.56
C LEU A 20 6.15 5.95 -17.62
N ASP A 21 6.95 6.01 -16.56
CA ASP A 21 8.18 5.24 -16.47
C ASP A 21 7.89 3.74 -16.31
N PHE A 22 6.79 3.37 -15.63
CA PHE A 22 6.30 2.00 -15.60
C PHE A 22 5.89 1.50 -16.99
N LEU A 23 5.16 2.30 -17.78
CA LEU A 23 4.81 1.93 -19.15
C LEU A 23 6.05 1.78 -20.04
N LYS A 24 7.02 2.71 -19.95
CA LYS A 24 8.30 2.61 -20.68
C LYS A 24 9.05 1.32 -20.36
N LEU A 25 8.96 0.86 -19.11
CA LEU A 25 9.70 -0.31 -18.65
C LEU A 25 9.09 -1.62 -19.15
N PHE A 26 7.77 -1.79 -18.98
CA PHE A 26 7.14 -3.10 -19.18
C PHE A 26 6.30 -3.23 -20.45
N VAL A 27 5.79 -2.11 -20.97
CA VAL A 27 4.94 -2.09 -22.17
C VAL A 27 5.31 -0.93 -23.10
N PRO A 28 6.59 -0.78 -23.48
CA PRO A 28 7.06 0.39 -24.24
C PRO A 28 6.36 0.55 -25.59
N GLN A 29 5.86 -0.55 -26.19
CA GLN A 29 5.14 -0.51 -27.46
C GLN A 29 3.85 0.33 -27.35
N VAL A 30 3.25 0.43 -26.17
CA VAL A 30 2.10 1.30 -25.92
C VAL A 30 2.42 2.76 -26.20
N LEU A 31 3.64 3.18 -25.91
CA LEU A 31 4.07 4.56 -26.05
C LEU A 31 4.35 4.95 -27.51
N GLU A 32 4.36 4.00 -28.45
CA GLU A 32 4.45 4.29 -29.88
C GLU A 32 3.16 4.91 -30.43
N TYR A 33 2.03 4.73 -29.74
CA TYR A 33 0.71 5.15 -30.20
C TYR A 33 -0.15 5.83 -29.12
N ALA A 34 0.38 6.00 -27.91
CA ALA A 34 -0.22 6.80 -26.84
C ALA A 34 0.49 8.15 -26.76
N GLU A 35 -0.22 9.20 -26.36
CA GLU A 35 0.36 10.52 -26.12
C GLU A 35 0.67 10.73 -24.61
N PRO A 36 1.94 10.66 -24.18
CA PRO A 36 2.29 10.70 -22.76
C PRO A 36 2.01 12.05 -22.08
N SER A 37 1.87 13.12 -22.86
CA SER A 37 1.56 14.48 -22.37
C SER A 37 0.13 14.65 -21.88
N GLU A 38 -0.79 13.77 -22.29
CA GLU A 38 -2.21 13.81 -21.95
C GLU A 38 -2.57 12.61 -21.05
N PHE A 39 -1.87 12.50 -19.93
CA PHE A 39 -2.09 11.46 -18.92
C PHE A 39 -2.84 12.01 -17.70
N SER A 40 -3.81 11.24 -17.20
CA SER A 40 -4.46 11.49 -15.92
C SER A 40 -4.74 10.19 -15.16
N LEU A 41 -4.61 10.22 -13.84
CA LEU A 41 -5.06 9.14 -12.97
C LEU A 41 -6.53 9.30 -12.64
N GLU A 42 -7.28 8.20 -12.64
CA GLU A 42 -8.65 8.21 -12.16
C GLU A 42 -8.71 8.40 -10.64
N PRO A 43 -9.68 9.20 -10.14
CA PRO A 43 -9.90 9.36 -8.70
C PRO A 43 -10.14 8.02 -8.01
N THR A 44 -9.65 7.88 -6.77
CA THR A 44 -9.77 6.63 -6.01
C THR A 44 -11.24 6.26 -5.75
N GLU A 45 -12.13 7.23 -5.67
CA GLU A 45 -13.57 7.05 -5.54
C GLU A 45 -14.14 6.39 -6.79
N THR A 46 -13.73 6.85 -7.98
CA THR A 46 -14.18 6.30 -9.26
C THR A 46 -13.72 4.86 -9.44
N VAL A 47 -12.46 4.59 -9.08
CA VAL A 47 -11.86 3.26 -8.99
C VAL A 47 -12.67 2.36 -8.04
N ARG A 48 -12.94 2.83 -6.81
CA ARG A 48 -13.73 2.08 -5.82
C ARG A 48 -15.16 1.80 -6.26
N GLU A 49 -15.81 2.72 -6.95
CA GLU A 49 -17.15 2.49 -7.53
C GLU A 49 -17.13 1.36 -8.56
N VAL A 50 -16.12 1.34 -9.44
CA VAL A 50 -15.96 0.30 -10.46
C VAL A 50 -15.67 -1.06 -9.81
N PHE A 51 -14.84 -1.07 -8.76
CA PHE A 51 -14.38 -2.30 -8.10
C PHE A 51 -15.17 -2.69 -6.85
N SER A 52 -16.27 -1.97 -6.56
CA SER A 52 -17.22 -2.29 -5.49
C SER A 52 -17.66 -3.76 -5.57
N PRO A 53 -17.77 -4.48 -4.43
CA PRO A 53 -17.35 -5.87 -4.35
C PRO A 53 -18.10 -6.77 -5.32
N ILE A 54 -17.33 -7.42 -6.17
CA ILE A 54 -17.78 -8.53 -6.99
C ILE A 54 -17.64 -9.80 -6.14
N GLY A 55 -18.73 -10.22 -5.49
CA GLY A 55 -18.75 -11.43 -4.66
C GLY A 55 -18.28 -11.24 -3.20
N GLN A 56 -18.52 -12.27 -2.37
CA GLN A 56 -18.17 -12.28 -0.95
C GLN A 56 -16.65 -12.33 -0.77
N GLY A 57 -16.05 -11.23 -0.33
CA GLY A 57 -14.63 -11.20 0.03
C GLY A 57 -14.08 -9.79 0.03
N LYS A 58 -13.90 -9.21 1.22
CA LYS A 58 -13.21 -7.95 1.43
C LYS A 58 -11.71 -8.16 1.16
N LYS A 59 -11.27 -8.11 -0.10
CA LYS A 59 -9.86 -7.83 -0.39
C LYS A 59 -9.77 -6.44 -0.97
N LYS A 60 -9.14 -5.54 -0.20
CA LYS A 60 -8.64 -4.27 -0.71
C LYS A 60 -7.58 -4.66 -1.72
N VAL A 61 -7.91 -4.56 -3.00
CA VAL A 61 -6.92 -4.70 -4.06
C VAL A 61 -6.54 -3.29 -4.48
N ALA A 62 -5.25 -2.99 -4.51
CA ALA A 62 -4.79 -1.72 -5.01
C ALA A 62 -4.86 -1.71 -6.53
N ASP A 63 -5.91 -1.09 -7.04
CA ASP A 63 -6.07 -0.83 -8.47
C ASP A 63 -5.61 0.60 -8.80
N VAL A 64 -4.81 0.70 -9.86
CA VAL A 64 -4.49 1.98 -10.51
C VAL A 64 -5.19 1.99 -11.86
N VAL A 65 -6.06 2.98 -12.05
CA VAL A 65 -6.67 3.24 -13.36
C VAL A 65 -6.15 4.57 -13.86
N ALA A 66 -5.59 4.52 -15.05
CA ALA A 66 -5.00 5.66 -15.74
C ALA A 66 -5.75 5.89 -17.06
N ARG A 67 -5.85 7.14 -17.49
CA ARG A 67 -6.27 7.49 -18.86
C ARG A 67 -5.13 8.16 -19.60
N LEU A 68 -4.99 7.77 -20.86
CA LEU A 68 -4.06 8.35 -21.80
C LEU A 68 -4.76 8.52 -23.14
N SER A 69 -4.42 9.59 -23.86
CA SER A 69 -4.79 9.73 -25.27
C SER A 69 -4.09 8.67 -26.12
N PHE A 70 -4.82 8.07 -27.05
CA PHE A 70 -4.51 6.91 -27.88
C PHE A 70 -5.11 7.11 -29.27
N ARG A 71 -4.28 7.32 -30.31
CA ARG A 71 -4.72 7.45 -31.71
C ARG A 71 -5.91 8.41 -31.92
N ASP A 72 -5.84 9.61 -31.36
CA ASP A 72 -6.90 10.63 -31.38
C ASP A 72 -8.18 10.27 -30.57
N GLU A 73 -8.17 9.19 -29.78
CA GLU A 73 -9.23 8.77 -28.84
C GLU A 73 -8.66 8.52 -27.42
N GLU A 74 -9.46 8.53 -26.35
CA GLU A 74 -8.94 8.18 -25.01
C GLU A 74 -8.87 6.65 -24.81
N ALA A 75 -7.88 6.16 -24.06
CA ALA A 75 -7.79 4.78 -23.60
C ALA A 75 -7.54 4.71 -22.10
N CYS A 76 -8.11 3.69 -21.46
CA CYS A 76 -7.92 3.38 -20.05
C CYS A 76 -6.84 2.31 -19.87
N PHE A 77 -5.95 2.50 -18.91
CA PHE A 77 -4.97 1.51 -18.47
C PHE A 77 -5.37 1.04 -17.09
N LEU A 78 -5.65 -0.25 -16.99
CA LEU A 78 -5.95 -0.91 -15.71
C LEU A 78 -4.68 -1.61 -15.25
N ILE A 79 -4.11 -1.17 -14.13
CA ILE A 79 -3.07 -1.92 -13.42
C ILE A 79 -3.68 -2.48 -12.15
N HIS A 80 -3.78 -3.80 -12.11
CA HIS A 80 -4.24 -4.56 -10.95
C HIS A 80 -3.02 -5.10 -10.21
N LEU A 81 -2.83 -4.66 -8.96
CA LEU A 81 -1.74 -5.13 -8.10
C LEU A 81 -2.18 -6.37 -7.33
N GLU A 82 -1.36 -7.42 -7.33
CA GLU A 82 -1.58 -8.60 -6.50
C GLU A 82 -0.37 -8.83 -5.59
N SER A 83 -0.52 -8.46 -4.32
CA SER A 83 0.54 -8.48 -3.31
C SER A 83 0.61 -9.78 -2.51
N GLN A 84 -0.45 -10.57 -2.51
CA GLN A 84 -0.49 -11.87 -1.84
C GLN A 84 -0.58 -12.99 -2.87
N SER A 85 0.22 -14.05 -2.68
CA SER A 85 0.00 -15.33 -3.35
C SER A 85 -1.13 -16.06 -2.65
N SER A 86 -2.31 -15.45 -2.63
CA SER A 86 -3.43 -16.08 -2.00
C SER A 86 -3.77 -17.31 -2.84
N ALA A 87 -3.63 -18.50 -2.27
CA ALA A 87 -3.96 -19.80 -2.88
C ALA A 87 -5.47 -19.95 -3.19
N TYR A 88 -6.20 -18.85 -3.28
CA TYR A 88 -7.46 -18.75 -3.97
C TYR A 88 -7.20 -19.06 -5.45
N SER A 89 -8.14 -19.72 -6.10
CA SER A 89 -7.91 -20.29 -7.42
C SER A 89 -7.37 -19.21 -8.37
N GLN A 90 -6.32 -19.51 -9.14
CA GLN A 90 -5.90 -18.61 -10.24
C GLN A 90 -7.07 -18.28 -11.20
N GLU A 91 -8.10 -19.12 -11.20
CA GLU A 91 -9.38 -18.87 -11.86
C GLU A 91 -10.10 -17.63 -11.30
N ASP A 92 -10.20 -17.46 -9.98
CA ASP A 92 -10.79 -16.27 -9.35
C ASP A 92 -10.05 -15.00 -9.74
N PHE A 93 -8.71 -15.01 -9.77
CA PHE A 93 -7.92 -13.85 -10.18
C PHE A 93 -8.21 -13.45 -11.64
N ARG A 94 -8.11 -14.40 -12.56
CA ARG A 94 -8.32 -14.14 -14.00
C ARG A 94 -9.75 -13.71 -14.29
N TRP A 95 -10.69 -14.26 -13.53
CA TRP A 95 -12.08 -13.81 -13.51
C TRP A 95 -12.19 -12.36 -13.04
N ARG A 96 -11.61 -11.99 -11.88
CA ARG A 96 -11.59 -10.59 -11.40
C ARG A 96 -11.03 -9.63 -12.44
N MET A 97 -9.90 -9.99 -13.05
CA MET A 97 -9.28 -9.21 -14.13
C MET A 97 -10.24 -8.96 -15.31
N PHE A 98 -10.94 -10.01 -15.77
CA PHE A 98 -11.93 -9.87 -16.83
C PHE A 98 -13.11 -8.96 -16.40
N HIS A 99 -13.62 -9.13 -15.19
CA HIS A 99 -14.74 -8.32 -14.70
C HIS A 99 -14.37 -6.85 -14.50
N TYR A 100 -13.15 -6.59 -14.03
CA TYR A 100 -12.62 -5.24 -13.86
C TYR A 100 -12.48 -4.54 -15.21
N PHE A 101 -11.90 -5.24 -16.18
CA PHE A 101 -11.86 -4.78 -17.57
C PHE A 101 -13.27 -4.49 -18.10
N ALA A 102 -14.22 -5.42 -17.94
CA ALA A 102 -15.57 -5.28 -18.47
C ALA A 102 -16.33 -4.08 -17.87
N ARG A 103 -16.19 -3.84 -16.57
CA ARG A 103 -16.82 -2.70 -15.88
C ARG A 103 -16.20 -1.36 -16.28
N LEU A 104 -14.88 -1.28 -16.41
CA LEU A 104 -14.22 -0.07 -16.92
C LEU A 104 -14.67 0.23 -18.35
N HIS A 105 -14.71 -0.80 -19.19
CA HIS A 105 -15.15 -0.69 -20.57
C HIS A 105 -16.64 -0.28 -20.66
N GLU A 106 -17.51 -0.79 -19.76
CA GLU A 106 -18.91 -0.36 -19.66
C GLU A 106 -19.05 1.09 -19.21
N LYS A 107 -18.34 1.48 -18.14
CA LYS A 107 -18.43 2.82 -17.52
C LYS A 107 -17.91 3.91 -18.43
N PHE A 108 -16.71 3.71 -18.99
CA PHE A 108 -16.02 4.74 -19.77
C PHE A 108 -16.24 4.62 -21.27
N ARG A 109 -16.59 3.43 -21.78
CA ARG A 109 -16.72 3.15 -23.23
C ARG A 109 -15.46 3.47 -24.02
N LEU A 110 -14.32 3.30 -23.39
CA LEU A 110 -13.00 3.47 -23.97
C LEU A 110 -12.30 2.11 -24.09
N PRO A 111 -11.34 1.94 -25.02
CA PRO A 111 -10.42 0.82 -24.99
C PRO A 111 -9.76 0.70 -23.62
N VAL A 112 -9.69 -0.51 -23.06
CA VAL A 112 -9.03 -0.78 -21.78
C VAL A 112 -7.82 -1.67 -22.03
N TYR A 113 -6.66 -1.29 -21.50
CA TYR A 113 -5.42 -2.07 -21.56
C TYR A 113 -5.12 -2.67 -20.17
N PRO A 114 -5.41 -3.97 -19.95
CA PRO A 114 -5.26 -4.60 -18.64
C PRO A 114 -3.83 -5.10 -18.40
N ILE A 115 -3.29 -4.78 -17.23
CA ILE A 115 -1.97 -5.17 -16.73
C ILE A 115 -2.14 -5.72 -15.31
N ALA A 116 -1.61 -6.91 -15.07
CA ALA A 116 -1.48 -7.50 -13.73
C ALA A 116 -0.01 -7.38 -13.28
N LEU A 117 0.21 -6.84 -12.09
CA LEU A 117 1.53 -6.77 -11.46
C LEU A 117 1.53 -7.63 -10.19
N PHE A 118 2.25 -8.74 -10.24
CA PHE A 118 2.39 -9.69 -9.13
C PHE A 118 3.65 -9.39 -8.33
N THR A 119 3.48 -9.09 -7.03
CA THR A 119 4.56 -8.62 -6.15
C THR A 119 4.85 -9.58 -4.98
N PHE A 120 4.22 -10.76 -4.96
CA PHE A 120 4.50 -11.80 -3.97
C PHE A 120 5.89 -12.42 -4.17
N ASP A 121 6.49 -12.93 -3.09
CA ASP A 121 7.83 -13.53 -3.12
C ASP A 121 7.81 -14.98 -3.63
N GLU A 122 6.74 -15.72 -3.33
CA GLU A 122 6.48 -17.08 -3.79
C GLU A 122 5.00 -17.21 -4.19
N PRO A 123 4.61 -18.19 -5.04
CA PRO A 123 5.46 -19.15 -5.75
C PRO A 123 6.13 -18.54 -7.00
N PHE A 124 7.16 -19.21 -7.53
CA PHE A 124 7.84 -18.83 -8.79
C PHE A 124 7.11 -19.33 -10.06
N THR A 125 5.99 -20.05 -9.89
CA THR A 125 5.18 -20.56 -11.00
C THR A 125 4.61 -19.40 -11.80
N GLU A 126 4.58 -19.57 -13.13
CA GLU A 126 4.05 -18.57 -14.05
C GLU A 126 2.55 -18.40 -13.82
N GLN A 127 2.10 -17.16 -13.70
CA GLN A 127 0.68 -16.87 -13.62
C GLN A 127 0.06 -16.82 -15.02
N GLU A 128 -0.99 -17.60 -15.23
CA GLU A 128 -1.76 -17.57 -16.48
C GLU A 128 -2.36 -16.17 -16.71
N ASN A 129 -2.26 -15.68 -17.94
CA ASN A 129 -2.66 -14.32 -18.31
C ASN A 129 -3.93 -14.27 -19.17
N LYS A 130 -4.73 -15.33 -19.14
CA LYS A 130 -5.95 -15.48 -19.95
C LYS A 130 -7.15 -15.95 -19.15
N TYR A 131 -8.30 -15.37 -19.43
CA TYR A 131 -9.60 -15.88 -19.00
C TYR A 131 -10.40 -16.32 -20.22
N VAL A 132 -10.72 -17.61 -20.30
CA VAL A 132 -11.37 -18.22 -21.46
C VAL A 132 -12.71 -18.81 -21.06
N VAL A 133 -13.75 -18.51 -21.83
CA VAL A 133 -15.07 -19.17 -21.67
C VAL A 133 -15.33 -19.99 -22.93
N SER A 134 -15.40 -21.30 -22.75
CA SER A 134 -15.58 -22.27 -23.84
C SER A 134 -16.73 -23.23 -23.56
N PHE A 135 -17.53 -23.47 -24.60
CA PHE A 135 -18.53 -24.53 -24.71
C PHE A 135 -17.99 -25.64 -25.63
N PRO A 136 -18.59 -26.85 -25.63
CA PRO A 136 -18.10 -27.96 -26.46
C PRO A 136 -17.97 -27.66 -27.96
N ASP A 137 -18.79 -26.74 -28.48
CA ASP A 137 -18.85 -26.37 -29.88
C ASP A 137 -18.15 -25.03 -30.22
N ARG A 138 -17.87 -24.18 -29.21
CA ARG A 138 -17.37 -22.82 -29.43
C ARG A 138 -16.70 -22.20 -28.21
N GLN A 139 -15.59 -21.49 -28.45
CA GLN A 139 -15.04 -20.51 -27.51
C GLN A 139 -15.75 -19.16 -27.69
N VAL A 140 -16.37 -18.66 -26.63
CA VAL A 140 -17.18 -17.42 -26.65
C VAL A 140 -16.43 -16.21 -26.11
N LEU A 141 -15.36 -16.43 -25.33
CA LEU A 141 -14.50 -15.39 -24.81
C LEU A 141 -13.03 -15.85 -24.81
N ASP A 142 -12.14 -15.00 -25.29
CA ASP A 142 -10.68 -15.09 -25.09
C ASP A 142 -10.23 -13.72 -24.58
N PHE A 143 -10.18 -13.56 -23.25
CA PHE A 143 -9.68 -12.35 -22.62
C PHE A 143 -8.23 -12.56 -22.21
N SER A 144 -7.36 -11.62 -22.56
CA SER A 144 -5.95 -11.63 -22.17
C SER A 144 -5.51 -10.31 -21.56
N PHE A 145 -4.47 -10.37 -20.73
CA PHE A 145 -3.84 -9.22 -20.10
C PHE A 145 -2.32 -9.37 -20.06
N VAL A 146 -1.62 -8.27 -19.81
CA VAL A 146 -0.16 -8.29 -19.58
C VAL A 146 0.09 -8.78 -18.16
N SER A 147 0.89 -9.82 -18.00
CA SER A 147 1.27 -10.38 -16.69
C SER A 147 2.74 -10.02 -16.41
N ILE A 148 2.98 -9.25 -15.35
CA ILE A 148 4.32 -8.87 -14.88
C ILE A 148 4.51 -9.50 -13.50
N GLN A 149 5.40 -10.47 -13.41
CA GLN A 149 5.64 -11.21 -12.17
C GLN A 149 7.05 -10.96 -11.64
N LEU A 150 7.17 -10.12 -10.61
CA LEU A 150 8.46 -9.58 -10.16
C LEU A 150 9.42 -10.67 -9.67
N ASN A 151 8.94 -11.64 -8.90
CA ASN A 151 9.78 -12.74 -8.39
C ASN A 151 10.33 -13.68 -9.47
N ARG A 152 9.95 -13.51 -10.74
CA ARG A 152 10.52 -14.22 -11.90
C ARG A 152 11.48 -13.36 -12.73
N LEU A 153 11.47 -12.05 -12.55
CA LEU A 153 12.36 -11.11 -13.25
C LEU A 153 13.70 -11.07 -12.52
N ASN A 154 14.82 -11.25 -13.23
CA ASN A 154 16.14 -11.16 -12.62
C ASN A 154 16.53 -9.70 -12.48
N TRP A 155 16.83 -9.25 -11.26
CA TRP A 155 17.19 -7.86 -10.98
C TRP A 155 18.36 -7.35 -11.84
N ARG A 156 19.30 -8.22 -12.21
CA ARG A 156 20.46 -7.86 -13.04
C ARG A 156 20.10 -7.35 -14.42
N ASP A 157 18.99 -7.83 -14.97
CA ASP A 157 18.52 -7.43 -16.29
C ASP A 157 18.06 -5.96 -16.28
N PHE A 158 17.89 -5.35 -15.09
CA PHE A 158 17.38 -3.99 -14.90
C PHE A 158 18.47 -2.96 -14.59
N LEU A 159 19.74 -3.38 -14.49
CA LEU A 159 20.87 -2.51 -14.16
C LEU A 159 21.20 -1.46 -15.23
N GLU A 160 20.84 -1.73 -16.48
CA GLU A 160 21.11 -0.85 -17.63
C GLU A 160 19.97 0.14 -17.90
N TYR A 161 18.86 0.04 -17.15
CA TYR A 161 17.70 0.90 -17.36
C TYR A 161 17.82 2.16 -16.50
N ASP A 162 17.91 3.31 -17.16
CA ASP A 162 17.74 4.62 -16.54
C ASP A 162 16.24 4.86 -16.24
N ASN A 163 15.69 4.08 -15.31
CA ASN A 163 14.27 4.09 -14.97
C ASN A 163 14.05 3.98 -13.45
N PRO A 164 13.38 4.96 -12.81
CA PRO A 164 13.15 4.95 -11.37
C PRO A 164 12.27 3.78 -10.89
N VAL A 165 11.34 3.31 -11.74
CA VAL A 165 10.48 2.16 -11.43
C VAL A 165 11.28 0.87 -11.44
N ALA A 166 12.16 0.68 -12.42
CA ALA A 166 13.05 -0.48 -12.46
C ALA A 166 13.87 -0.55 -11.17
N LEU A 167 14.44 0.58 -10.78
CA LEU A 167 15.21 0.74 -9.57
C LEU A 167 14.44 0.35 -8.30
N ALA A 168 13.23 0.88 -8.10
CA ALA A 168 12.40 0.50 -6.96
C ALA A 168 12.06 -1.00 -6.98
N LEU A 169 11.60 -1.50 -8.13
CA LEU A 169 11.10 -2.86 -8.25
C LEU A 169 12.20 -3.93 -8.16
N MET A 170 13.47 -3.60 -8.41
CA MET A 170 14.60 -4.50 -8.17
C MET A 170 14.61 -5.08 -6.75
N ALA A 171 14.14 -4.32 -5.75
CA ALA A 171 14.01 -4.78 -4.36
C ALA A 171 13.05 -5.98 -4.19
N LYS A 172 12.14 -6.20 -5.16
CA LYS A 172 11.15 -7.29 -5.19
C LYS A 172 11.32 -8.25 -6.35
N MET A 173 12.42 -8.11 -7.09
CA MET A 173 12.77 -9.01 -8.19
C MET A 173 13.50 -10.26 -7.69
N ARG A 174 13.66 -11.25 -8.57
CA ARG A 174 14.40 -12.47 -8.28
C ARG A 174 15.87 -12.15 -8.02
N MET A 175 16.31 -12.35 -6.79
CA MET A 175 17.70 -12.27 -6.35
C MET A 175 18.05 -13.46 -5.45
N ALA A 176 19.32 -13.87 -5.44
CA ALA A 176 19.77 -14.85 -4.44
C ALA A 176 19.90 -14.18 -3.06
N PRO A 177 19.70 -14.91 -1.94
CA PRO A 177 19.87 -14.33 -0.60
C PRO A 177 21.24 -13.67 -0.39
N SER A 178 22.31 -14.27 -0.93
CA SER A 178 23.67 -13.71 -0.87
C SER A 178 23.88 -12.44 -1.70
N GLU A 179 22.92 -12.05 -2.54
CA GLU A 179 23.03 -10.89 -3.42
C GLU A 179 22.33 -9.66 -2.83
N ARG A 180 21.55 -9.81 -1.75
CA ARG A 180 20.69 -8.73 -1.21
C ARG A 180 21.46 -7.44 -0.93
N ALA A 181 22.63 -7.55 -0.31
CA ALA A 181 23.52 -6.42 -0.07
C ALA A 181 23.99 -5.75 -1.38
N GLN A 182 24.35 -6.56 -2.39
CA GLN A 182 24.75 -6.09 -3.71
C GLN A 182 23.59 -5.37 -4.42
N VAL A 183 22.38 -5.95 -4.40
CA VAL A 183 21.19 -5.34 -4.99
C VAL A 183 20.94 -3.96 -4.38
N LYS A 184 20.99 -3.84 -3.05
CA LYS A 184 20.79 -2.56 -2.37
C LYS A 184 21.86 -1.53 -2.78
N ALA A 185 23.13 -1.94 -2.84
CA ALA A 185 24.22 -1.07 -3.26
C ALA A 185 24.03 -0.57 -4.70
N GLU A 186 23.73 -1.46 -5.64
CA GLU A 186 23.47 -1.09 -7.03
C GLU A 186 22.24 -0.20 -7.17
N CYS A 187 21.18 -0.47 -6.41
CA CYS A 187 20.00 0.38 -6.38
C CYS A 187 20.37 1.81 -5.96
N LEU A 188 21.09 1.97 -4.84
CA LEU A 188 21.48 3.30 -4.36
C LEU A 188 22.46 4.00 -5.30
N ARG A 189 23.38 3.25 -5.91
CA ARG A 189 24.28 3.75 -6.94
C ARG A 189 23.50 4.35 -8.12
N LEU A 190 22.51 3.63 -8.64
CA LEU A 190 21.66 4.11 -9.74
C LEU A 190 20.75 5.27 -9.31
N LEU A 191 20.26 5.25 -8.07
CA LEU A 191 19.40 6.31 -7.54
C LEU A 191 20.11 7.68 -7.61
N VAL A 192 21.34 7.76 -7.10
CA VAL A 192 22.09 9.02 -7.07
C VAL A 192 22.50 9.48 -8.47
N THR A 193 22.62 8.58 -9.46
CA THR A 193 22.95 8.93 -10.84
C THR A 193 21.74 9.38 -11.67
N LEU A 194 20.52 8.90 -11.34
CA LEU A 194 19.28 9.24 -12.05
C LEU A 194 18.85 10.71 -11.91
N LYS A 195 19.44 11.47 -10.96
CA LYS A 195 19.18 12.91 -10.74
C LYS A 195 17.69 13.27 -10.67
N LEU A 196 16.91 12.42 -10.00
CA LEU A 196 15.50 12.69 -9.71
C LEU A 196 15.36 13.93 -8.81
N ASP A 197 14.18 14.53 -8.81
CA ASP A 197 13.85 15.52 -7.79
C ASP A 197 13.87 14.90 -6.39
N ARG A 198 13.99 15.77 -5.37
CA ARG A 198 14.22 15.33 -3.99
C ARG A 198 13.11 14.45 -3.44
N GLU A 199 11.86 14.72 -3.82
CA GLU A 199 10.68 13.99 -3.31
C GLU A 199 10.61 12.61 -3.94
N LYS A 200 10.78 12.51 -5.25
CA LYS A 200 10.85 11.22 -5.97
C LYS A 200 12.02 10.37 -5.50
N MET A 201 13.19 10.99 -5.31
CA MET A 201 14.38 10.29 -4.82
C MET A 201 14.16 9.73 -3.41
N ALA A 202 13.54 10.52 -2.53
CA ALA A 202 13.16 10.10 -1.18
C ALA A 202 12.22 8.90 -1.19
N PHE A 203 11.19 8.96 -2.04
CA PHE A 203 10.21 7.90 -2.16
C PHE A 203 10.86 6.58 -2.60
N ILE A 204 11.69 6.60 -3.65
CA ILE A 204 12.40 5.39 -4.13
C ILE A 204 13.35 4.85 -3.06
N PHE A 205 14.05 5.71 -2.33
CA PHE A 205 14.90 5.27 -1.21
C PHE A 205 14.09 4.57 -0.12
N GLY A 206 12.98 5.17 0.31
CA GLY A 206 12.06 4.58 1.27
C GLY A 206 11.54 3.23 0.79
N PHE A 207 11.11 3.14 -0.47
CA PHE A 207 10.66 1.90 -1.09
C PHE A 207 11.73 0.79 -1.00
N ILE A 208 12.97 1.07 -1.41
CA ILE A 208 14.08 0.11 -1.33
C ILE A 208 14.31 -0.32 0.13
N GLY A 209 14.31 0.62 1.08
CA GLY A 209 14.49 0.33 2.50
C GLY A 209 13.41 -0.56 3.09
N THR A 210 12.15 -0.37 2.68
CA THR A 210 11.00 -1.17 3.13
C THR A 210 11.07 -2.61 2.63
N TYR A 211 11.43 -2.82 1.37
CA TYR A 211 11.38 -4.15 0.73
C TYR A 211 12.71 -4.91 0.73
N LEU A 212 13.83 -4.22 0.95
CA LEU A 212 15.16 -4.80 1.05
C LEU A 212 15.86 -4.39 2.37
N PRO A 213 15.26 -4.71 3.53
CA PRO A 213 15.94 -4.52 4.82
C PRO A 213 17.13 -5.49 4.90
N LEU A 214 18.27 -4.98 5.36
CA LEU A 214 19.48 -5.78 5.54
C LEU A 214 19.64 -6.16 7.02
N ASN A 215 20.07 -7.38 7.27
CA ASN A 215 20.55 -7.80 8.59
C ASN A 215 22.00 -7.31 8.83
N GLU A 216 22.56 -7.56 10.02
CA GLU A 216 23.90 -7.10 10.38
C GLU A 216 25.00 -7.60 9.43
N GLU A 217 24.98 -8.88 9.04
CA GLU A 217 25.96 -9.46 8.10
C GLU A 217 25.80 -8.88 6.69
N GLU A 218 24.56 -8.73 6.22
CA GLU A 218 24.26 -8.11 4.93
C GLU A 218 24.65 -6.63 4.90
N GLU A 219 24.53 -5.91 6.03
CA GLU A 219 24.94 -4.51 6.13
C GLU A 219 26.47 -4.38 6.05
N GLU A 220 27.23 -5.29 6.68
CA GLU A 220 28.69 -5.35 6.49
C GLU A 220 29.07 -5.62 5.02
N GLN A 221 28.38 -6.56 4.37
CA GLN A 221 28.59 -6.84 2.94
C GLN A 221 28.21 -5.64 2.06
N PHE A 222 27.19 -4.89 2.43
CA PHE A 222 26.78 -3.68 1.75
C PHE A 222 27.87 -2.60 1.85
N GLN A 223 28.42 -2.37 3.05
CA GLN A 223 29.54 -1.45 3.23
C GLN A 223 30.77 -1.86 2.41
N GLN A 224 31.13 -3.15 2.41
CA GLN A 224 32.20 -3.67 1.56
C GLN A 224 31.91 -3.44 0.08
N THR A 225 30.66 -3.62 -0.37
CA THR A 225 30.27 -3.37 -1.77
C THR A 225 30.45 -1.89 -2.14
N LEU A 226 30.09 -0.97 -1.24
CA LEU A 226 30.32 0.46 -1.44
C LEU A 226 31.80 0.83 -1.53
N GLU A 227 32.70 0.11 -0.84
CA GLU A 227 34.15 0.35 -0.93
C GLU A 227 34.74 0.08 -2.32
N HIS A 228 34.08 -0.77 -3.12
CA HIS A 228 34.52 -1.10 -4.48
C HIS A 228 33.97 -0.12 -5.54
N MET A 229 33.12 0.83 -5.16
CA MET A 229 32.60 1.87 -6.06
C MET A 229 33.63 2.97 -6.31
N ASP A 230 33.42 3.75 -7.38
CA ASP A 230 34.22 4.96 -7.58
C ASP A 230 33.99 5.95 -6.43
N LEU A 231 35.04 6.70 -6.07
CA LEU A 231 35.05 7.54 -4.87
C LEU A 231 33.92 8.59 -4.89
N GLY A 232 33.62 9.17 -6.04
CA GLY A 232 32.59 10.19 -6.18
C GLY A 232 31.18 9.63 -5.96
N THR A 233 30.86 8.49 -6.57
CA THR A 233 29.56 7.83 -6.35
C THR A 233 29.43 7.31 -4.94
N LYS A 234 30.50 6.75 -4.36
CA LYS A 234 30.51 6.30 -2.96
C LYS A 234 30.18 7.44 -2.01
N GLU A 235 30.83 8.60 -2.16
CA GLU A 235 30.58 9.78 -1.31
C GLU A 235 29.11 10.23 -1.40
N LEU A 236 28.54 10.29 -2.60
CA LEU A 236 27.14 10.65 -2.80
C LEU A 236 26.18 9.65 -2.15
N VAL A 237 26.43 8.34 -2.29
CA VAL A 237 25.61 7.31 -1.67
C VAL A 237 25.71 7.39 -0.15
N MET A 238 26.91 7.56 0.41
CA MET A 238 27.10 7.64 1.86
C MET A 238 26.45 8.90 2.46
N GLU A 239 26.63 10.06 1.84
CA GLU A 239 25.96 11.31 2.24
C GLU A 239 24.44 11.12 2.24
N PHE A 240 23.91 10.56 1.16
CA PHE A 240 22.49 10.30 1.02
C PHE A 240 21.96 9.33 2.08
N VAL A 241 22.61 8.18 2.28
CA VAL A 241 22.21 7.20 3.30
C VAL A 241 22.23 7.83 4.70
N THR A 242 23.27 8.59 5.04
CA THR A 242 23.40 9.22 6.36
C THR A 242 22.31 10.26 6.60
N ASP A 243 22.09 11.16 5.63
CA ASP A 243 21.07 12.20 5.71
C ASP A 243 19.67 11.63 5.91
N TRP A 244 19.34 10.55 5.19
CA TRP A 244 18.04 9.91 5.29
C TRP A 244 17.86 9.04 6.52
N GLN A 245 18.93 8.39 7.01
CA GLN A 245 18.91 7.70 8.29
C GLN A 245 18.63 8.66 9.44
N GLU A 246 19.27 9.83 9.46
CA GLU A 246 19.05 10.83 10.51
C GLU A 246 17.63 11.40 10.45
N LYS A 247 17.13 11.75 9.25
CA LYS A 247 15.73 12.17 9.08
C LYS A 247 14.72 11.10 9.47
N GLY A 248 14.96 9.85 9.09
CA GLY A 248 14.11 8.73 9.48
C GLY A 248 14.06 8.56 11.00
N ARG A 249 15.20 8.73 11.67
CA ARG A 249 15.30 8.71 13.14
C ARG A 249 14.54 9.87 13.78
N GLU A 250 14.67 11.08 13.24
CA GLU A 250 13.94 12.26 13.73
C GLU A 250 12.42 12.11 13.54
N GLN A 251 11.98 11.68 12.35
CA GLN A 251 10.57 11.48 12.05
C GLN A 251 9.97 10.37 12.92
N GLY A 252 10.65 9.23 13.07
CA GLY A 252 10.21 8.15 13.95
C GLY A 252 10.10 8.58 15.41
N LEU A 253 11.00 9.46 15.88
CA LEU A 253 10.90 10.04 17.22
C LEU A 253 9.72 11.00 17.35
N GLN A 254 9.46 11.82 16.33
CA GLN A 254 8.33 12.75 16.32
C GLN A 254 6.98 12.02 16.28
N GLU A 255 6.84 11.02 15.42
CA GLU A 255 5.65 10.17 15.32
C GLU A 255 5.42 9.41 16.63
N GLY A 256 6.47 8.81 17.20
CA GLY A 256 6.41 8.15 18.50
C GLY A 256 6.01 9.08 19.64
N LEU A 257 6.49 10.33 19.63
CA LEU A 257 6.10 11.34 20.62
C LEU A 257 4.63 11.77 20.44
N GLN A 258 4.19 12.00 19.20
CA GLN A 258 2.81 12.39 18.91
C GLN A 258 1.82 11.28 19.30
N GLU A 259 2.12 10.03 18.95
CA GLU A 259 1.29 8.88 19.33
C GLU A 259 1.29 8.70 20.85
N GLY A 260 2.45 8.84 21.51
CA GLY A 260 2.55 8.79 22.97
C GLY A 260 1.74 9.89 23.66
N LEU A 261 1.73 11.12 23.12
CA LEU A 261 0.91 12.22 23.62
C LEU A 261 -0.58 11.97 23.41
N LYS A 262 -0.97 11.51 22.21
CA LYS A 262 -2.35 11.15 21.88
C LYS A 262 -2.86 10.05 22.82
N GLN A 263 -2.07 8.99 23.01
CA GLN A 263 -2.43 7.90 23.92
C GLN A 263 -2.50 8.37 25.37
N GLY A 264 -1.59 9.27 25.80
CA GLY A 264 -1.68 9.92 27.11
C GLY A 264 -2.95 10.77 27.28
N GLN A 265 -3.39 11.47 26.24
CA GLN A 265 -4.66 12.22 26.25
C GLN A 265 -5.89 11.30 26.31
N ILE A 266 -5.86 10.17 25.59
CA ILE A 266 -6.93 9.17 25.62
C ILE A 266 -7.07 8.62 27.04
N VAL A 267 -5.98 8.11 27.62
CA VAL A 267 -5.98 7.53 28.98
C VAL A 267 -6.44 8.58 30.00
N LYS A 268 -5.94 9.80 29.91
CA LYS A 268 -6.37 10.89 30.80
C LYS A 268 -7.86 11.22 30.64
N GLY A 269 -8.36 11.27 29.41
CA GLY A 269 -9.78 11.52 29.13
C GLY A 269 -10.68 10.44 29.74
N GLN A 270 -10.28 9.17 29.62
CA GLN A 270 -10.96 8.04 30.24
C GLN A 270 -10.95 8.17 31.78
N GLU A 271 -9.79 8.47 32.38
CA GLU A 271 -9.64 8.66 33.83
C GLU A 271 -10.47 9.84 34.36
N ASP A 272 -10.49 10.96 33.66
CA ASP A 272 -11.23 12.16 34.07
C ASP A 272 -12.74 11.93 34.02
N ILE A 273 -13.25 11.21 33.01
CA ILE A 273 -14.66 10.77 32.96
C ILE A 273 -14.99 9.92 34.18
N LEU A 274 -14.18 8.89 34.46
CA LEU A 274 -14.42 7.99 35.59
C LEU A 274 -14.36 8.73 36.93
N ARG A 275 -13.38 9.64 37.11
CA ARG A 275 -13.26 10.46 38.32
C ARG A 275 -14.50 11.33 38.54
N ILE A 276 -15.04 11.97 37.50
CA ILE A 276 -16.26 12.79 37.61
C ILE A 276 -17.45 11.93 38.05
N LEU A 277 -17.61 10.74 37.45
CA LEU A 277 -18.70 9.84 37.78
C LEU A 277 -18.57 9.29 39.22
N GLU A 278 -17.35 9.00 39.68
CA GLU A 278 -17.09 8.56 41.07
C GLU A 278 -17.49 9.65 42.05
N VAL A 279 -17.13 10.91 41.78
CA VAL A 279 -17.50 12.05 42.64
C VAL A 279 -19.01 12.25 42.71
N ARG A 280 -19.73 12.02 41.60
CA ARG A 280 -21.17 12.31 41.51
C ARG A 280 -22.08 11.18 42.00
N PHE A 281 -21.66 9.93 41.83
CA PHE A 281 -22.50 8.76 42.07
C PHE A 281 -21.88 7.75 43.05
N GLU A 282 -20.70 8.05 43.61
CA GLU A 282 -19.91 7.24 44.55
C GLU A 282 -19.41 5.92 43.95
N ASP A 283 -20.32 4.98 43.68
CA ASP A 283 -20.00 3.65 43.15
C ASP A 283 -20.27 3.56 41.65
N ILE A 284 -19.21 3.35 40.87
CA ILE A 284 -19.30 3.06 39.43
C ILE A 284 -19.28 1.55 39.20
N PRO A 285 -20.28 0.99 38.47
CA PRO A 285 -20.26 -0.40 38.05
C PRO A 285 -18.97 -0.78 37.28
N PRO A 286 -18.34 -1.93 37.58
CA PRO A 286 -17.12 -2.38 36.89
C PRO A 286 -17.25 -2.47 35.36
N GLU A 287 -18.45 -2.80 34.88
CA GLU A 287 -18.74 -2.88 33.44
C GLU A 287 -18.69 -1.50 32.75
N LEU A 288 -19.10 -0.43 33.44
CA LEU A 288 -18.97 0.93 32.90
C LEU A 288 -17.51 1.37 32.82
N ARG A 289 -16.67 1.00 33.79
CA ARG A 289 -15.22 1.25 33.73
C ARG A 289 -14.59 0.59 32.50
N LYS A 290 -14.94 -0.68 32.24
CA LYS A 290 -14.47 -1.42 31.06
C LYS A 290 -14.94 -0.77 29.75
N LEU A 291 -16.18 -0.29 29.71
CA LEU A 291 -16.72 0.37 28.51
C LEU A 291 -15.96 1.67 28.21
N VAL A 292 -15.73 2.53 29.21
CA VAL A 292 -14.98 3.78 29.02
C VAL A 292 -13.53 3.51 28.61
N SER A 293 -12.88 2.47 29.16
CA SER A 293 -11.50 2.12 28.79
C SER A 293 -11.33 1.63 27.34
N LYS A 294 -12.42 1.27 26.66
CA LYS A 294 -12.38 0.83 25.25
C LYS A 294 -12.44 1.99 24.26
N ILE A 295 -12.74 3.21 24.71
CA ILE A 295 -12.95 4.36 23.85
C ILE A 295 -11.60 5.01 23.55
N ASN A 296 -11.17 4.94 22.30
CA ASN A 296 -9.88 5.49 21.86
C ASN A 296 -10.03 6.77 21.04
N ASP A 297 -11.25 7.24 20.80
CA ASP A 297 -11.53 8.48 20.10
C ASP A 297 -11.58 9.69 21.06
N LEU A 298 -10.72 10.68 20.82
CA LEU A 298 -10.60 11.88 21.65
C LEU A 298 -11.83 12.81 21.56
N GLU A 299 -12.52 12.89 20.42
CA GLU A 299 -13.74 13.68 20.27
C GLU A 299 -14.91 13.04 21.02
N VAL A 300 -15.01 11.71 20.95
CA VAL A 300 -15.98 10.93 21.73
C VAL A 300 -15.71 11.11 23.22
N LEU A 301 -14.45 10.99 23.67
CA LEU A 301 -14.07 11.23 25.06
C LEU A 301 -14.40 12.66 25.51
N GLY A 302 -14.16 13.68 24.68
CA GLY A 302 -14.53 15.06 24.98
C GLY A 302 -16.05 15.26 25.15
N THR A 303 -16.84 14.60 24.31
CA THR A 303 -18.31 14.61 24.39
C THR A 303 -18.79 13.93 25.66
N LEU A 304 -18.25 12.74 25.96
CA LEU A 304 -18.58 11.97 27.15
C LEU A 304 -18.15 12.66 28.44
N LEU A 305 -17.03 13.37 28.45
CA LEU A 305 -16.60 14.19 29.60
C LEU A 305 -17.65 15.24 29.95
N THR A 306 -18.20 15.93 28.93
CA THR A 306 -19.27 16.92 29.14
C THR A 306 -20.55 16.25 29.65
N GLN A 307 -20.92 15.10 29.08
CA GLN A 307 -22.09 14.33 29.52
C GLN A 307 -21.93 13.78 30.95
N ALA A 308 -20.72 13.41 31.36
CA ALA A 308 -20.44 12.92 32.71
C ALA A 308 -20.77 13.97 33.78
N VAL A 309 -20.66 15.26 33.44
CA VAL A 309 -21.02 16.38 34.32
C VAL A 309 -22.53 16.63 34.35
N THR A 310 -23.24 16.44 33.23
CA THR A 310 -24.65 16.83 33.09
C THR A 310 -25.65 15.69 33.26
N THR A 311 -25.21 14.43 33.15
CA THR A 311 -26.09 13.26 33.25
C THR A 311 -26.81 13.20 34.60
N GLN A 312 -28.06 12.74 34.61
CA GLN A 312 -28.87 12.62 35.84
C GLN A 312 -28.76 11.24 36.50
N SER A 313 -28.26 10.23 35.78
CA SER A 313 -28.05 8.88 36.32
C SER A 313 -26.90 8.15 35.60
N LEU A 314 -26.36 7.13 36.28
CA LEU A 314 -25.36 6.22 35.69
C LEU A 314 -25.93 5.39 34.54
N GLU A 315 -27.21 5.04 34.58
CA GLU A 315 -27.88 4.26 33.53
C GLU A 315 -27.97 5.06 32.23
N ALA A 316 -28.35 6.35 32.31
CA ALA A 316 -28.41 7.24 31.15
C ALA A 316 -27.02 7.44 30.52
N PHE A 317 -25.99 7.58 31.35
CA PHE A 317 -24.61 7.70 30.89
C PHE A 317 -24.11 6.40 30.24
N THR A 318 -24.39 5.25 30.87
CA THR A 318 -24.03 3.93 30.32
C THR A 318 -24.65 3.71 28.95
N SER A 319 -25.92 4.08 28.77
CA SER A 319 -26.59 3.99 27.48
C SER A 319 -25.93 4.86 26.41
N ALA A 320 -25.51 6.08 26.75
CA ALA A 320 -24.80 6.98 25.84
C ALA A 320 -23.43 6.39 25.44
N VAL A 321 -22.65 5.90 26.41
CA VAL A 321 -21.38 5.21 26.16
C VAL A 321 -21.58 3.99 25.25
N SER A 322 -22.58 3.15 25.53
CA SER A 322 -22.88 1.98 24.70
C SER A 322 -23.25 2.35 23.27
N GLN A 323 -23.94 3.46 23.02
CA GLN A 323 -24.23 3.90 21.64
C GLN A 323 -22.98 4.30 20.86
N HIS A 324 -21.99 4.91 21.54
CA HIS A 324 -20.71 5.25 20.93
C HIS A 324 -19.83 4.01 20.72
N VAL A 325 -19.75 3.13 21.71
CA VAL A 325 -19.00 1.88 21.60
C VAL A 325 -19.63 0.95 20.56
N SER A 326 -20.96 0.85 20.44
CA SER A 326 -21.60 0.04 19.38
C SER A 326 -21.33 0.60 17.98
N LYS A 327 -21.26 1.92 17.82
CA LYS A 327 -20.86 2.53 16.53
C LYS A 327 -19.38 2.31 16.22
N GLU A 328 -18.51 2.48 17.21
CA GLU A 328 -17.08 2.13 17.07
C GLU A 328 -16.89 0.64 16.85
N THR A 329 -17.69 -0.25 17.46
CA THR A 329 -17.58 -1.70 17.24
C THR A 329 -18.18 -2.10 15.90
N GLU A 330 -19.19 -1.41 15.37
CA GLU A 330 -19.65 -1.61 13.99
C GLU A 330 -18.65 -1.06 12.96
N GLU A 331 -17.92 0.01 13.26
CA GLU A 331 -16.84 0.55 12.42
C GLU A 331 -15.54 -0.28 12.54
N VAL A 332 -15.23 -0.78 13.74
CA VAL A 332 -14.07 -1.59 14.07
C VAL A 332 -14.27 -3.05 13.69
N GLU A 333 -15.42 -3.70 13.91
CA GLU A 333 -15.73 -5.02 13.33
C GLU A 333 -15.80 -4.94 11.80
N ASN A 334 -16.21 -3.80 11.22
CA ASN A 334 -16.06 -3.59 9.79
C ASN A 334 -14.59 -3.47 9.34
N SER A 335 -13.68 -3.05 10.23
CA SER A 335 -12.25 -2.91 10.00
C SER A 335 -11.39 -4.12 10.41
N GLU A 336 -11.81 -4.89 11.42
CA GLU A 336 -11.11 -6.04 12.02
C GLU A 336 -11.58 -7.37 11.42
N GLN A 337 -12.83 -7.48 10.94
CA GLN A 337 -13.17 -8.50 9.93
C GLN A 337 -12.49 -8.21 8.57
N SER A 338 -11.75 -7.10 8.45
CA SER A 338 -10.85 -6.81 7.31
C SER A 338 -9.36 -7.06 7.64
N SER A 339 -9.04 -7.52 8.85
CA SER A 339 -7.66 -7.82 9.30
C SER A 339 -7.53 -9.11 10.14
N GLY A 340 -8.58 -9.93 10.23
CA GLY A 340 -8.68 -11.07 11.14
C GLY A 340 -9.58 -12.18 10.59
N ASP A 341 -9.29 -12.62 9.38
CA ASP A 341 -9.49 -13.99 8.90
C ASP A 341 -8.35 -14.22 7.89
N ASP A 342 -7.14 -14.39 8.42
CA ASP A 342 -6.03 -15.14 7.79
C ASP A 342 -5.23 -15.84 8.89
#